data_AF-A0A257K1Z4-F1
#
_entry.id   AF-A0A257K1Z4-F1
#
_cell.length_a   1.000
_cell.length_b   1.000
_cell.length_c   1.000
_cell.angle_alpha   90.00
_cell.angle_beta   90.00
_cell.angle_gamma   90.00
#
_symmetry.space_group_name_H-M   'P 1'
#
loop_
_entity.id
_entity.type
_entity.pdbx_description
1 polymer ?
#
loop_
_entity_poly.entity_id
_entity_poly.type
_entity_poly.pdbx_seq_one_letter_code
_entity_poly.pdbx_strand_id
1 'polypeptide(L)'
;MENKRYSSYEEIDRDLEILKLEKEIQFKKLSQSFGKTKDSLSPGHIIGGSLPKVAVNILSGLSGPIKGMALSFIMKKLFRF
;
A
#
# COMPACT_ATOMS: atom_id res chain seq x y z
N MET A 1 -3.74 16.29 13.46
CA MET A 1 -3.66 17.74 13.22
C MET A 1 -3.81 18.39 14.56
N GLU A 2 -2.76 19.05 15.04
CA GLU A 2 -2.83 19.89 16.23
C GLU A 2 -3.84 21.00 15.97
N ASN A 3 -4.68 21.37 16.95
CA ASN A 3 -5.66 22.44 16.79
C ASN A 3 -4.94 23.80 16.80
N LYS A 4 -4.32 24.15 15.68
CA LYS A 4 -3.69 25.47 15.50
C LYS A 4 -4.77 26.55 15.42
N ARG A 5 -4.63 27.58 16.26
CA ARG A 5 -5.43 28.81 16.16
C ARG A 5 -4.68 29.78 15.26
N TYR A 6 -5.21 30.02 14.07
CA TYR A 6 -4.66 30.98 13.12
C TYR A 6 -5.00 32.39 13.54
N SER A 7 -4.00 33.27 13.49
CA SER A 7 -4.15 34.68 13.86
C SER A 7 -4.54 35.55 12.67
N SER A 8 -4.26 35.10 11.44
CA SER A 8 -4.63 35.79 10.20
C SER A 8 -4.78 34.83 9.02
N TYR A 9 -5.42 35.28 7.93
CA TYR A 9 -5.59 34.47 6.72
C TYR A 9 -4.26 34.17 6.01
N GLU A 10 -3.29 35.06 6.11
CA GLU A 10 -1.95 34.85 5.54
C GLU A 10 -1.21 33.69 6.22
N GLU A 11 -1.52 33.41 7.49
CA GLU A 11 -0.97 32.25 8.19
C GLU A 11 -1.57 30.94 7.67
N ILE A 12 -2.88 30.95 7.35
CA ILE A 12 -3.58 29.82 6.74
C ILE A 12 -3.01 29.53 5.36
N ASP A 13 -2.81 30.56 4.52
CA ASP A 13 -2.29 30.38 3.17
C ASP A 13 -0.87 29.83 3.15
N ARG A 14 -0.01 30.28 4.07
CA ARG A 14 1.34 29.71 4.24
C ARG A 14 1.29 28.23 4.64
N ASP A 15 0.46 27.86 5.61
CA ASP A 15 0.30 26.46 6.02
C ASP A 15 -0.28 25.61 4.88
N LEU A 16 -1.21 26.14 4.09
CA LEU A 16 -1.74 25.46 2.91
C LEU A 16 -0.68 25.26 1.82
N GLU A 17 0.21 26.22 1.63
CA GLU A 17 1.34 26.10 0.71
C GLU A 17 2.33 25.02 1.17
N ILE A 18 2.65 24.98 2.47
CA ILE A 18 3.46 23.93 3.08
C ILE A 18 2.81 22.56 2.84
N LEU A 19 1.50 22.42 3.09
CA LEU A 19 0.77 21.17 2.88
C LEU A 19 0.79 20.72 1.41
N LYS A 20 0.72 21.66 0.46
CA LYS A 20 0.84 21.33 -0.98
C LYS A 20 2.24 20.81 -1.30
N LEU A 21 3.28 21.48 -0.82
CA LEU A 21 4.67 21.06 -1.02
C LEU A 21 4.94 19.69 -0.39
N GLU A 22 4.47 19.45 0.84
CA GLU A 22 4.57 18.16 1.50
C GLU A 22 3.88 17.06 0.69
N LYS A 23 2.66 17.31 0.20
CA LYS A 23 1.93 16.38 -0.66
C LYS A 23 2.72 16.03 -1.92
N GLU A 24 3.33 17.02 -2.59
CA GLU A 24 4.17 16.78 -3.77
C GLU A 24 5.41 15.95 -3.45
N ILE A 25 6.09 16.26 -2.33
CA ILE A 25 7.25 15.48 -1.86
C ILE A 25 6.84 14.03 -1.61
N GLN A 26 5.72 13.81 -0.91
CA GLN A 26 5.22 12.47 -0.65
C GLN A 26 4.83 11.74 -1.94
N PHE A 27 4.19 12.42 -2.88
CA PHE A 27 3.85 11.86 -4.18
C PHE A 27 5.11 11.42 -4.96
N LYS A 28 6.16 12.25 -4.98
CA LYS A 28 7.44 11.89 -5.61
C LYS A 28 8.10 10.71 -4.91
N LYS A 29 8.09 10.68 -3.57
CA LYS A 29 8.61 9.54 -2.79
C LYS A 29 7.86 8.25 -3.11
N LEU A 30 6.53 8.31 -3.20
CA LEU A 30 5.69 7.18 -3.61
C LEU A 30 6.01 6.75 -5.03
N SER A 31 6.08 7.67 -5.99
CA SER A 31 6.43 7.32 -7.37
C SER A 31 7.82 6.67 -7.45
N GLN A 32 8.78 7.17 -6.67
CA GLN A 32 10.13 6.62 -6.59
C GLN A 32 10.14 5.25 -5.91
N SER A 33 9.37 5.07 -4.83
CA SER A 33 9.23 3.77 -4.17
C SER A 33 8.52 2.78 -5.08
N PHE A 34 7.47 3.17 -5.82
CA PHE A 34 6.82 2.33 -6.82
C PHE A 34 7.79 1.87 -7.91
N GLY A 35 8.69 2.75 -8.40
CA GLY A 35 9.75 2.36 -9.33
C GLY A 35 10.69 1.31 -8.73
N LYS A 36 11.28 1.62 -7.57
CA LYS A 36 12.19 0.70 -6.86
C LYS A 36 11.53 -0.63 -6.47
N THR A 37 10.27 -0.55 -6.04
CA THR A 37 9.47 -1.69 -5.62
C THR A 37 9.02 -2.52 -6.81
N LYS A 38 8.79 -1.94 -8.00
CA LYS A 38 8.60 -2.70 -9.24
C LYS A 38 9.84 -3.50 -9.63
N ASP A 39 11.02 -2.90 -9.51
CA ASP A 39 12.28 -3.60 -9.79
C ASP A 39 12.52 -4.76 -8.80
N SER A 40 12.18 -4.55 -7.52
CA SER A 40 12.28 -5.60 -6.49
C SER A 40 11.15 -6.63 -6.53
N LEU A 41 9.97 -6.26 -7.03
CA LEU A 41 8.81 -7.15 -7.23
C LEU A 41 8.78 -7.79 -8.61
N SER A 42 9.82 -7.61 -9.43
CA SER A 42 10.01 -8.39 -10.64
C SER A 42 9.91 -9.88 -10.25
N PRO A 43 9.05 -10.68 -10.91
CA PRO A 43 8.89 -12.10 -10.59
C PRO A 43 10.23 -12.85 -10.53
N GLY A 44 11.21 -12.45 -11.35
CA GLY A 44 12.56 -13.01 -11.30
C GLY A 44 13.31 -12.80 -9.97
N HIS A 45 13.10 -11.66 -9.30
CA HIS A 45 13.74 -11.36 -8.00
C HIS A 45 12.94 -11.92 -6.81
N ILE A 46 11.61 -11.96 -6.88
CA ILE A 46 10.77 -12.52 -5.80
C ILE A 46 10.95 -14.04 -5.70
N ILE A 47 10.98 -14.73 -6.84
CA ILE A 47 11.07 -16.19 -6.89
C ILE A 47 12.48 -16.67 -6.51
N GLY A 48 13.52 -15.88 -6.82
CA GLY A 48 14.91 -16.22 -6.51
C GLY A 48 15.41 -15.78 -5.13
N GLY A 49 14.85 -14.72 -4.53
CA GLY A 49 15.51 -14.03 -3.41
C GLY A 49 14.89 -14.17 -2.02
N SER A 50 13.56 -14.33 -1.87
CA SER A 50 12.95 -14.05 -0.55
C SER A 50 11.60 -14.70 -0.24
N LEU A 51 11.12 -15.67 -1.03
CA LEU A 51 9.93 -16.42 -0.64
C LEU A 51 10.33 -17.63 0.22
N PRO A 52 10.01 -17.66 1.53
CA PRO A 52 10.26 -18.84 2.34
C PRO A 52 9.53 -20.02 1.72
N LYS A 53 10.19 -21.18 1.59
CA LYS A 53 9.54 -22.42 1.12
C LYS A 53 8.25 -22.70 1.88
N VAL A 54 8.16 -22.30 3.15
CA VAL A 54 6.95 -22.36 3.99
C VAL A 54 5.81 -21.52 3.41
N ALA A 55 6.07 -20.28 2.96
CA ALA A 55 5.06 -19.45 2.32
C ALA A 55 4.59 -20.07 0.99
N VAL A 56 5.52 -20.57 0.17
CA VAL A 56 5.20 -21.27 -1.09
C VAL A 56 4.38 -22.54 -0.81
N ASN A 57 4.73 -23.31 0.21
CA ASN A 57 4.04 -24.56 0.57
C ASN A 57 2.67 -24.31 1.22
N ILE A 58 2.52 -23.21 1.96
CA ILE A 58 1.21 -22.75 2.45
C ILE A 58 0.35 -22.34 1.27
N LEU A 59 0.87 -21.49 0.38
CA LEU A 59 0.17 -21.01 -0.83
C LEU A 59 -0.22 -22.15 -1.77
N SER A 60 0.65 -23.15 -1.99
CA SER A 60 0.33 -24.34 -2.79
C SER A 60 -0.66 -25.26 -2.08
N GLY A 61 -0.54 -25.39 -0.75
CA GLY A 61 -1.54 -26.04 0.11
C GLY A 61 -2.84 -25.26 0.22
N LEU A 62 -2.91 -24.01 -0.29
CA LEU A 62 -4.15 -23.25 -0.39
C LEU A 62 -5.05 -23.67 -1.58
N SER A 63 -4.59 -24.54 -2.47
CA SER A 63 -5.30 -24.94 -3.70
C SER A 63 -6.41 -25.99 -3.50
N GLY A 64 -6.66 -26.46 -2.28
CA GLY A 64 -7.69 -27.45 -1.98
C GLY A 64 -9.13 -26.90 -1.91
N PRO A 65 -10.16 -27.74 -2.14
CA PRO A 65 -11.57 -27.34 -2.30
C PRO A 65 -12.18 -26.57 -1.10
N ILE A 66 -11.65 -26.77 0.12
CA ILE A 66 -12.12 -26.08 1.33
C ILE A 66 -11.84 -24.56 1.27
N LYS A 67 -10.83 -24.13 0.50
CA LYS A 67 -10.38 -22.74 0.47
C LYS A 67 -11.04 -21.91 -0.62
N GLY A 68 -11.52 -22.52 -1.70
CA GLY A 68 -12.47 -21.86 -2.61
C GLY A 68 -13.72 -21.38 -1.87
N MET A 69 -14.19 -22.16 -0.89
CA MET A 69 -15.33 -21.81 -0.05
C MET A 69 -15.03 -20.66 0.91
N ALA A 70 -13.91 -20.71 1.65
CA ALA A 70 -13.52 -19.64 2.57
C ALA A 70 -13.18 -18.33 1.83
N LEU A 71 -12.47 -18.41 0.69
CA LEU A 71 -12.16 -17.26 -0.15
C LEU A 71 -13.43 -16.66 -0.76
N SER A 72 -14.37 -17.48 -1.22
CA SER A 72 -15.68 -17.01 -1.71
C SER A 72 -16.46 -16.30 -0.60
N PHE A 73 -16.41 -16.78 0.64
CA PHE A 73 -17.09 -16.13 1.76
C PHE A 73 -16.48 -14.77 2.11
N ILE A 74 -15.15 -14.67 2.16
CA ILE A 74 -14.44 -13.42 2.45
C ILE A 74 -14.60 -12.43 1.29
N MET A 75 -14.46 -12.89 0.04
CA MET A 75 -14.72 -12.08 -1.15
C MET A 75 -16.16 -11.57 -1.18
N LYS A 76 -17.15 -12.43 -0.91
CA LYS A 76 -18.56 -12.03 -0.82
C LYS A 76 -18.77 -11.01 0.29
N LYS A 77 -18.03 -11.07 1.41
CA LYS A 77 -18.13 -10.09 2.50
C LYS A 77 -17.45 -8.76 2.16
N LEU A 78 -16.38 -8.77 1.36
CA LEU A 78 -15.65 -7.57 0.95
C LEU A 78 -16.28 -6.85 -0.25
N PHE A 79 -16.84 -7.59 -1.21
CA PHE A 79 -17.49 -7.03 -2.41
C PHE A 79 -18.99 -6.77 -2.22
N ARG A 80 -19.57 -7.17 -1.08
CA ARG A 80 -20.90 -6.74 -0.65
C ARG A 80 -20.75 -5.45 0.16
N PHE A 81 -20.46 -4.38 -0.55
CA PHE A 81 -20.84 -3.03 -0.15
C PHE A 81 -22.32 -2.84 -0.47
#